data_AF-A0AA44IIE7-F1
#
_entry.id   AF-A0AA44IIE7-F1
#
_cell.length_a   1.000
_cell.length_b   1.000
_cell.length_c   1.000
_cell.angle_alpha   90.00
_cell.angle_beta   90.00
_cell.angle_gamma   90.00
#
_symmetry.space_group_name_H-M   'P 1'
#
loop_
_entity.id
_entity.type
_entity.pdbx_description
1 polymer ?
#
loop_
_entity_poly.entity_id
_entity_poly.type
_entity_poly.pdbx_seq_one_letter_code
_entity_poly.pdbx_strand_id
1 'polypeptide(L)'
;MSNSQFTIKAQLILDIFTMIFILLSSIFDLYFDSQYSNYVTLAWNIWIVVMLISHLKVRGINDELSETILSKVNKMSIDFMLVSIALICMAATTPNTSYIFKSVNILGLVIIITLLLLTIFRLLSYIYYDRKGLYN
;
A
#
# COMPACT_ATOMS: atom_id res chain seq x y z
N MET A 1 -1.85 14.79 20.54
CA MET A 1 -2.02 13.45 19.94
C MET A 1 -1.61 12.44 20.98
N SER A 2 -2.41 11.40 21.21
CA SER A 2 -1.98 10.31 22.08
C SER A 2 -0.86 9.51 21.40
N ASN A 3 -0.02 8.83 22.18
CA ASN A 3 1.07 8.00 21.65
C ASN A 3 0.55 6.93 20.69
N SER A 4 -0.66 6.39 20.91
CA SER A 4 -1.27 5.41 20.01
C SER A 4 -1.61 5.98 18.63
N GLN A 5 -2.20 7.18 18.57
CA GLN A 5 -2.54 7.84 17.30
C GLN A 5 -1.30 8.15 16.47
N PHE A 6 -0.21 8.57 17.13
CA PHE A 6 1.08 8.78 16.48
C PHE A 6 1.63 7.47 15.90
N THR A 7 1.52 6.39 16.67
CA THR A 7 2.00 5.05 16.29
C THR A 7 1.29 4.51 15.05
N ILE A 8 -0.05 4.59 15.00
CA ILE A 8 -0.81 4.14 13.82
C ILE A 8 -0.52 4.98 12.58
N LYS A 9 -0.39 6.31 12.72
CA LYS A 9 -0.01 7.17 11.58
C LYS A 9 1.38 6.82 11.06
N ALA A 10 2.35 6.60 11.95
CA ALA A 10 3.69 6.19 11.58
C ALA A 10 3.68 4.84 10.83
N GLN A 11 2.87 3.88 11.28
CA GLN A 11 2.69 2.60 10.60
C GLN A 11 2.09 2.78 9.20
N LEU A 12 1.01 3.56 9.06
CA LEU A 12 0.37 3.81 7.75
C LEU A 12 1.30 4.56 6.78
N ILE A 13 2.15 5.45 7.29
CA ILE A 13 3.19 6.12 6.49
C ILE A 13 4.25 5.11 6.03
N LEU A 14 4.69 4.21 6.92
CA LEU A 14 5.64 3.15 6.60
C LEU A 14 5.09 2.23 5.49
N ASP A 15 3.80 1.89 5.55
CA ASP A 15 3.12 1.09 4.51
C ASP A 15 3.21 1.78 3.13
N ILE A 16 3.02 3.10 3.06
CA ILE A 16 3.17 3.87 1.81
C ILE A 16 4.62 3.81 1.30
N PHE A 17 5.60 4.04 2.17
CA PHE A 17 7.02 3.96 1.78
C PHE A 17 7.37 2.57 1.23
N THR A 18 6.81 1.53 1.82
CA THR A 18 7.00 0.14 1.36
C THR A 18 6.43 -0.06 -0.03
N MET A 19 5.19 0.40 -0.26
CA MET A 19 4.55 0.28 -1.57
C MET A 19 5.28 1.09 -2.65
N ILE A 20 5.80 2.28 -2.32
CA ILE A 20 6.63 3.07 -3.23
C ILE A 20 7.92 2.33 -3.57
N PHE A 21 8.59 1.75 -2.57
CA PHE A 21 9.81 0.97 -2.79
C PHE A 21 9.55 -0.24 -3.70
N ILE A 22 8.47 -1.00 -3.45
CA ILE A 22 8.06 -2.13 -4.29
C ILE A 22 7.81 -1.68 -5.74
N LEU A 23 7.10 -0.56 -5.92
CA LEU A 23 6.83 -0.02 -7.26
C LEU A 23 8.12 0.36 -7.99
N LEU A 24 9.03 1.07 -7.32
CA LEU A 24 10.31 1.46 -7.89
C LEU A 24 11.17 0.25 -8.25
N SER A 25 11.24 -0.75 -7.37
CA SER A 25 11.96 -2.01 -7.64
C SER A 25 11.40 -2.73 -8.85
N SER A 26 10.07 -2.81 -8.95
CA SER A 26 9.41 -3.49 -10.06
C SER A 26 9.64 -2.78 -11.39
N ILE A 27 9.63 -1.45 -11.41
CA ILE A 27 10.00 -0.65 -12.58
C ILE A 27 11.47 -0.86 -12.93
N PHE A 28 12.34 -0.89 -11.92
CA PHE A 28 13.77 -1.07 -12.14
C PHE A 28 14.06 -2.43 -12.79
N ASP A 29 13.50 -3.52 -12.28
CA ASP A 29 13.66 -4.85 -12.88
C ASP A 29 13.06 -4.99 -14.28
N LEU A 30 12.00 -4.23 -14.59
CA LEU A 30 11.35 -4.28 -15.91
C LEU A 30 12.15 -3.57 -17.01
N TYR A 31 12.85 -2.49 -16.66
CA TYR A 31 13.43 -1.56 -17.63
C TYR A 31 14.95 -1.48 -17.59
N PHE A 32 15.60 -1.96 -16.52
CA PHE A 32 17.05 -1.95 -16.39
C PHE A 32 17.65 -3.34 -16.60
N ASP A 33 18.85 -3.36 -17.20
CA ASP A 33 19.52 -4.57 -17.67
C ASP A 33 19.89 -5.53 -16.52
N SER A 34 19.96 -6.83 -16.82
CA SER A 34 20.16 -7.91 -15.83
C SER A 34 21.47 -7.80 -15.07
N GLN A 35 22.44 -7.01 -15.58
CA GLN A 35 23.70 -6.72 -14.89
C GLN A 35 23.50 -6.07 -13.52
N TYR A 36 22.37 -5.37 -13.31
CA TYR A 36 22.05 -4.73 -12.03
C TYR A 36 21.19 -5.59 -11.10
N SER A 37 20.73 -6.76 -11.54
CA SER A 37 19.79 -7.64 -10.80
C SER A 37 20.31 -8.02 -9.41
N ASN A 38 21.62 -8.28 -9.27
CA ASN A 38 22.22 -8.59 -7.97
C ASN A 38 22.15 -7.40 -6.99
N TYR A 39 22.30 -6.17 -7.49
CA TYR A 39 22.20 -4.96 -6.66
C TYR A 39 20.76 -4.69 -6.23
N VAL A 40 19.79 -4.92 -7.10
CA VAL A 40 18.35 -4.82 -6.77
C VAL A 40 17.98 -5.84 -5.70
N THR A 41 18.44 -7.09 -5.87
CA THR A 41 18.20 -8.18 -4.91
C THR A 41 18.83 -7.88 -3.55
N LEU A 42 20.02 -7.27 -3.52
CA LEU A 42 20.68 -6.87 -2.28
C LEU A 42 19.93 -5.70 -1.59
N ALA A 43 19.50 -4.70 -2.36
CA ALA A 43 18.68 -3.60 -1.85
C ALA A 43 17.34 -4.11 -1.26
N TRP A 44 16.74 -5.12 -1.90
CA TRP A 44 15.53 -5.79 -1.40
C TRP A 44 15.74 -6.43 -0.02
N ASN A 45 16.82 -7.18 0.14
CA ASN A 45 17.15 -7.82 1.42
C ASN A 45 17.40 -6.79 2.53
N ILE A 46 18.12 -5.71 2.23
CA ILE A 46 18.36 -4.62 3.19
C ILE A 46 17.03 -3.96 3.57
N TRP A 47 16.17 -3.69 2.59
CA TRP A 47 14.87 -3.06 2.82
C TRP A 47 13.97 -3.90 3.72
N ILE A 48 13.91 -5.22 3.52
CA ILE A 48 13.16 -6.14 4.39
C ILE A 48 13.62 -6.02 5.85
N VAL A 49 14.93 -5.99 6.08
CA VAL A 49 15.49 -5.87 7.44
C VAL A 49 15.11 -4.53 8.06
N VAL A 50 15.23 -3.42 7.32
CA VAL A 50 14.83 -2.08 7.78
C VAL A 50 13.35 -2.04 8.12
N MET A 51 12.51 -2.63 7.28
CA MET A 51 11.07 -2.72 7.48
C MET A 51 10.71 -3.51 8.74
N LEU A 52 11.36 -4.65 8.95
CA LEU A 52 11.13 -5.50 10.11
C LEU A 52 11.50 -4.78 11.42
N ILE A 53 12.66 -4.11 11.45
CA ILE A 53 13.08 -3.30 12.60
C ILE A 53 12.12 -2.13 12.84
N SER A 54 11.71 -1.43 11.78
CA SER A 54 10.78 -0.30 11.89
C SER A 54 9.42 -0.74 12.40
N HIS A 55 8.90 -1.87 11.91
CA HIS A 55 7.63 -2.41 12.36
C HIS A 55 7.66 -2.86 13.83
N LEU A 56 8.79 -3.41 14.30
CA LEU A 56 8.97 -3.73 15.72
C LEU A 56 8.99 -2.47 16.59
N LYS A 57 9.65 -1.40 16.13
CA LYS A 57 9.77 -0.13 16.85
C LYS A 57 8.45 0.65 16.93
N VAL A 58 7.59 0.49 15.92
CA VAL A 58 6.28 1.13 15.81
C VAL A 58 5.17 0.24 16.41
N ARG A 59 5.50 -0.92 17.02
CA ARG A 59 4.50 -1.76 17.68
C ARG A 59 4.20 -1.24 19.10
N GLY A 60 3.38 -0.19 19.19
CA GLY A 60 2.91 0.39 20.45
C GLY A 60 1.58 -0.19 20.93
N ILE A 61 1.17 0.18 22.15
CA ILE A 61 -0.18 -0.08 22.66
C ILE A 61 -1.15 0.87 21.96
N ASN A 62 -2.17 0.31 21.30
CA ASN A 62 -3.20 1.10 20.63
C ASN A 62 -4.29 1.48 21.65
N ASP A 63 -4.73 2.74 21.62
CA ASP A 63 -5.92 3.14 22.37
C ASP A 63 -7.17 2.66 21.64
N GLU A 64 -8.24 2.36 22.39
CA GLU A 64 -9.53 1.85 21.88
C GLU A 64 -10.14 2.74 20.77
N LEU A 65 -9.96 4.06 20.89
CA LEU A 65 -10.39 5.04 19.88
C LEU A 65 -9.62 4.87 18.55
N SER A 66 -8.32 4.65 18.63
CA SER A 66 -7.44 4.46 17.48
C SER A 66 -7.75 3.15 16.75
N GLU A 67 -8.07 2.08 17.50
CA GLU A 67 -8.54 0.80 16.93
C GLU A 67 -9.90 0.95 16.25
N THR A 68 -10.82 1.70 16.85
CA THR A 68 -12.16 1.93 16.28
C THR A 68 -12.08 2.70 14.96
N ILE A 69 -11.24 3.75 14.89
CA ILE A 69 -10.97 4.48 13.63
C ILE A 69 -10.37 3.53 12.59
N LEU A 70 -9.37 2.75 12.97
CA LEU A 70 -8.69 1.84 12.05
C LEU A 70 -9.64 0.77 11.50
N SER A 71 -10.57 0.25 12.32
CA SER A 71 -11.59 -0.69 11.91
C SER A 71 -12.55 -0.09 10.86
N LYS A 72 -13.04 1.15 11.09
CA LYS A 72 -13.91 1.87 10.12
C LYS A 72 -13.18 2.10 8.80
N VAL A 73 -11.91 2.52 8.85
CA VAL A 73 -11.07 2.73 7.67
C VAL A 73 -10.79 1.41 6.93
N ASN A 74 -10.54 0.32 7.65
CA ASN A 74 -10.33 -1.00 7.04
C ASN A 74 -11.59 -1.49 6.31
N LYS A 75 -12.79 -1.26 6.86
CA LYS A 75 -14.04 -1.58 6.17
C LYS A 75 -14.15 -0.84 4.83
N MET A 76 -13.87 0.47 4.84
CA MET A 76 -13.85 1.27 3.60
C MET A 76 -12.76 0.82 2.62
N SER A 77 -11.62 0.37 3.14
CA SER A 77 -10.51 -0.16 2.34
C SER A 77 -10.90 -1.44 1.60
N ILE A 78 -11.71 -2.31 2.21
CA ILE A 78 -12.26 -3.51 1.58
C ILE A 78 -13.21 -3.13 0.45
N ASP A 79 -14.12 -2.19 0.69
CA ASP A 79 -15.06 -1.72 -0.34
C ASP A 79 -14.31 -1.09 -1.53
N PHE A 80 -13.27 -0.29 -1.25
CA PHE A 80 -12.39 0.26 -2.28
C PHE A 80 -11.69 -0.83 -3.10
N MET A 81 -11.19 -1.89 -2.45
CA MET A 81 -10.54 -3.01 -3.14
C MET A 81 -11.51 -3.77 -4.05
N LEU A 82 -12.74 -4.02 -3.57
CA LEU A 82 -13.77 -4.68 -4.38
C LEU A 82 -14.08 -3.89 -5.65
N VAL A 83 -14.28 -2.57 -5.52
CA VAL A 83 -14.53 -1.68 -6.66
C VAL A 83 -13.32 -1.66 -7.60
N SER A 84 -12.11 -1.57 -7.07
CA SER A 84 -10.88 -1.54 -7.87
C SER A 84 -10.68 -2.82 -8.67
N ILE A 85 -10.88 -3.99 -8.04
CA ILE A 85 -10.81 -5.29 -8.72
C ILE A 85 -11.87 -5.39 -9.81
N ALA A 86 -13.11 -4.97 -9.54
CA ALA A 86 -14.18 -4.97 -10.54
C ALA A 86 -13.81 -4.12 -11.76
N LEU A 87 -13.23 -2.94 -11.56
CA LEU A 87 -12.76 -2.07 -12.64
C LEU A 87 -11.62 -2.71 -13.44
N ILE A 88 -10.65 -3.34 -12.77
CA ILE A 88 -9.55 -4.05 -13.43
C ILE A 88 -10.11 -5.22 -14.27
N CYS A 89 -11.03 -6.02 -13.73
CA CYS A 89 -11.66 -7.12 -14.45
C CYS A 89 -12.47 -6.63 -15.66
N MET A 90 -13.21 -5.52 -15.51
CA MET A 90 -13.93 -4.90 -16.62
C MET A 90 -12.96 -4.42 -17.71
N ALA A 91 -11.86 -3.76 -17.34
CA ALA A 91 -10.85 -3.31 -18.29
C ALA A 91 -10.11 -4.49 -18.97
N ALA A 92 -9.89 -5.59 -18.25
CA ALA A 92 -9.25 -6.79 -18.78
C ALA A 92 -10.16 -7.56 -19.77
N THR A 93 -11.47 -7.53 -19.57
CA THR A 93 -12.46 -8.23 -20.42
C THR A 93 -12.97 -7.40 -21.59
N THR A 94 -12.82 -6.07 -21.55
CA THR A 94 -13.28 -5.18 -22.61
C THR A 94 -12.36 -5.24 -23.85
N PRO A 95 -12.88 -5.47 -25.07
CA PRO A 95 -12.05 -5.69 -26.27
C PRO A 95 -11.02 -4.59 -26.53
N ASN A 96 -11.41 -3.32 -26.36
CA ASN A 96 -10.55 -2.16 -26.64
C ASN A 96 -9.42 -1.95 -25.62
N THR A 97 -9.50 -2.52 -24.42
CA THR A 97 -8.50 -2.33 -23.34
C THR A 97 -7.82 -3.62 -22.92
N SER A 98 -8.38 -4.78 -23.27
CA SER A 98 -7.88 -6.11 -22.95
C SER A 98 -6.44 -6.36 -23.42
N TYR A 99 -6.02 -5.71 -24.51
CA TYR A 99 -4.67 -5.86 -25.05
C TYR A 99 -3.58 -5.41 -24.08
N ILE A 100 -3.87 -4.44 -23.19
CA ILE A 100 -2.93 -3.91 -22.19
C ILE A 100 -2.58 -4.99 -21.15
N PHE A 101 -3.53 -5.85 -20.83
CA PHE A 101 -3.39 -6.90 -19.81
C PHE A 101 -2.81 -8.21 -20.35
N LYS A 102 -2.41 -8.27 -21.63
CA LYS A 102 -1.74 -9.46 -22.20
C LYS A 102 -0.35 -9.69 -21.61
N SER A 103 0.31 -8.66 -21.10
CA SER A 103 1.61 -8.77 -20.45
C SER A 103 1.44 -8.98 -18.95
N VAL A 104 1.98 -10.09 -18.44
CA VAL A 104 2.01 -10.41 -17.00
C VAL A 104 2.70 -9.31 -16.19
N ASN A 105 3.75 -8.71 -16.77
CA ASN A 105 4.50 -7.62 -16.15
C ASN A 105 3.63 -6.36 -15.98
N ILE A 106 2.83 -6.01 -17.00
CA ILE A 106 1.91 -4.87 -16.93
C ILE A 106 0.81 -5.13 -15.92
N LEU A 107 0.25 -6.34 -15.90
CA LEU A 107 -0.76 -6.74 -14.92
C LEU A 107 -0.22 -6.65 -13.48
N GLY A 108 1.01 -7.10 -13.25
CA GLY A 108 1.70 -6.94 -11.96
C GLY A 108 1.84 -5.48 -11.55
N LEU A 109 2.26 -4.59 -12.46
CA LEU A 109 2.36 -3.15 -12.20
C LEU A 109 1.00 -2.52 -11.86
N VAL A 110 -0.07 -2.89 -12.56
CA VAL A 110 -1.42 -2.39 -12.26
C VAL A 110 -1.86 -2.78 -10.85
N ILE A 111 -1.57 -4.02 -10.43
CA ILE A 111 -1.87 -4.49 -9.07
C ILE A 111 -1.08 -3.67 -8.03
N ILE A 112 0.23 -3.47 -8.25
CA ILE A 112 1.08 -2.70 -7.33
C ILE A 112 0.59 -1.26 -7.20
N ILE A 113 0.25 -0.61 -8.32
CA ILE A 113 -0.30 0.76 -8.32
C ILE A 113 -1.63 0.81 -7.57
N THR A 114 -2.51 -0.17 -7.78
CA THR A 114 -3.81 -0.25 -7.08
C THR A 114 -3.63 -0.38 -5.57
N LEU A 115 -2.68 -1.21 -5.13
CA LEU A 115 -2.34 -1.36 -3.72
C LEU A 115 -1.69 -0.09 -3.14
N LEU A 116 -0.87 0.64 -3.91
CA LEU A 116 -0.32 1.92 -3.49
C LEU A 116 -1.41 2.98 -3.31
N LEU A 117 -2.38 3.04 -4.24
CA LEU A 117 -3.55 3.91 -4.09
C LEU A 117 -4.36 3.55 -2.85
N LEU A 118 -4.50 2.26 -2.55
CA LEU A 118 -5.16 1.81 -1.33
C LEU A 118 -4.44 2.28 -0.07
N THR A 119 -3.11 2.15 0.03
CA THR A 119 -2.37 2.58 1.23
C THR A 119 -2.45 4.09 1.44
N ILE A 120 -2.42 4.87 0.35
CA ILE A 120 -2.66 6.33 0.39
C ILE A 120 -4.09 6.63 0.88
N PHE A 121 -5.10 5.97 0.30
CA PHE A 121 -6.51 6.12 0.71
C PHE A 121 -6.71 5.80 2.19
N ARG A 122 -6.07 4.73 2.69
CA ARG A 122 -6.14 4.30 4.08
C ARG A 122 -5.55 5.36 5.02
N LEU A 123 -4.39 5.94 4.69
CA LEU A 123 -3.78 7.02 5.46
C LEU A 123 -4.66 8.28 5.48
N LEU A 124 -5.17 8.70 4.31
CA LEU A 124 -6.02 9.89 4.20
C LEU A 124 -7.32 9.72 4.99
N SER A 125 -7.94 8.54 4.90
CA SER A 125 -9.15 8.21 5.65
C SER A 125 -8.90 8.22 7.15
N TYR A 126 -7.77 7.64 7.59
CA TYR A 126 -7.38 7.67 9.00
C TYR A 126 -7.20 9.10 9.51
N ILE A 127 -6.46 9.95 8.79
CA ILE A 127 -6.25 11.36 9.16
C ILE A 127 -7.58 12.13 9.20
N TYR A 128 -8.50 11.84 8.26
CA TYR A 128 -9.81 12.47 8.22
C TYR A 128 -10.66 12.13 9.45
N TYR A 129 -10.76 10.85 9.82
CA TYR A 129 -11.54 10.43 11.00
C TYR A 129 -10.88 10.82 12.31
N ASP A 130 -9.54 10.83 12.36
CA ASP A 130 -8.78 11.34 13.50
C ASP A 130 -9.04 12.84 13.75
N ARG A 131 -9.25 13.64 12.69
CA ARG A 131 -9.54 15.08 12.81
C ARG A 131 -11.02 15.40 13.05
N LYS A 132 -11.96 14.67 12.45
CA LYS A 132 -13.41 14.94 12.61
C LYS A 132 -14.03 14.29 13.85
N GLY A 133 -13.34 13.34 14.48
CA GLY A 133 -13.90 12.51 15.54
C GLY A 133 -14.84 11.44 14.98
N LEU A 134 -15.01 10.34 15.72
CA LEU A 134 -15.81 9.17 15.34
C LEU A 134 -17.33 9.42 15.28
N TYR A 135 -17.80 10.59 15.72
CA TYR A 135 -19.21 10.88 16.01
C TYR A 135 -19.97 11.64 14.90
N ASN A 136 -19.61 11.40 13.63
CA ASN A 136 -20.48 11.65 12.48
C ASN A 136 -20.71 10.35 11.70
#